data_AF-A0A5S4THY3-F1
#
_entry.id   AF-A0A5S4THY3-F1
#
_cell.length_a   1.000
_cell.length_b   1.000
_cell.length_c   1.000
_cell.angle_alpha   90.00
_cell.angle_beta   90.00
_cell.angle_gamma   90.00
#
_symmetry.space_group_name_H-M   'P 1'
#
loop_
_entity.id
_entity.type
_entity.pdbx_description
1 polymer ?
#
loop_
_entity_poly.entity_id
_entity_poly.type
_entity_poly.pdbx_seq_one_letter_code
_entity_poly.pdbx_strand_id
1 'polypeptide(L)'
;SGLKMIQRLNTDSLGNYCQSIYRTFLLRHFLFQRERVQKVSNFEHQTVTTINPIHNGFNRAVRKCIVDIRKDAITVFLKVPRDQQGQKILKDTGVQLKEEIVIQHTDYYFSSPVRVRNQLWFIGQKR
;
A
#
# COMPACT_ATOMS: atom_id res chain seq x y z
N SER A 1 -21.70 -14.80 -33.13
CA SER A 1 -21.06 -13.54 -32.66
C SER A 1 -21.00 -13.35 -31.14
N GLY A 2 -21.27 -14.37 -30.30
CA GLY A 2 -21.28 -14.22 -28.83
C GLY A 2 -19.94 -14.38 -28.10
N LEU A 3 -18.95 -15.07 -28.70
CA LEU A 3 -17.65 -15.35 -28.07
C LEU A 3 -16.80 -14.09 -27.80
N LYS A 4 -16.91 -13.05 -28.64
CA LYS A 4 -16.16 -11.79 -28.47
C LYS A 4 -16.70 -10.89 -27.35
N MET A 5 -17.94 -11.09 -26.91
CA MET A 5 -18.56 -10.25 -25.86
C MET A 5 -18.23 -10.76 -24.46
N ILE A 6 -18.17 -12.09 -24.28
CA ILE A 6 -17.74 -12.73 -23.02
C ILE A 6 -16.27 -12.41 -22.73
N GLN A 7 -15.42 -12.37 -23.78
CA GLN A 7 -14.01 -11.98 -23.61
C GLN A 7 -13.86 -10.54 -23.13
N ARG A 8 -14.63 -9.57 -23.64
CA ARG A 8 -14.56 -8.17 -23.16
C ARG A 8 -15.00 -7.98 -21.71
N LEU A 9 -15.97 -8.75 -21.22
CA LEU A 9 -16.44 -8.66 -19.83
C LEU A 9 -15.50 -9.37 -18.83
N ASN A 10 -14.89 -10.49 -19.22
CA ASN A 10 -13.96 -11.23 -18.37
C ASN A 10 -12.55 -10.62 -18.35
N THR A 11 -12.08 -10.02 -19.45
CA THR A 11 -10.75 -9.39 -19.49
C THR A 11 -10.70 -8.03 -18.78
N ASP A 12 -11.79 -7.25 -18.82
CA ASP A 12 -11.87 -5.95 -18.12
C ASP A 12 -11.88 -6.08 -16.59
N SER A 13 -12.28 -7.22 -16.01
CA SER A 13 -12.36 -7.40 -14.56
C SER A 13 -11.20 -8.21 -13.98
N LEU A 14 -10.78 -9.30 -14.64
CA LEU A 14 -9.71 -10.17 -14.14
C LEU A 14 -8.33 -9.52 -14.27
N GLY A 15 -8.05 -8.84 -15.39
CA GLY A 15 -6.77 -8.12 -15.57
C GLY A 15 -6.59 -7.02 -14.52
N ASN A 16 -7.64 -6.24 -14.30
CA ASN A 16 -7.69 -5.19 -13.29
C ASN A 16 -7.57 -5.74 -11.86
N TYR A 17 -8.19 -6.88 -11.57
CA TYR A 17 -8.07 -7.55 -10.26
C TYR A 17 -6.66 -8.09 -10.01
N CYS A 18 -6.05 -8.77 -11.00
CA CYS A 18 -4.67 -9.23 -10.90
C CYS A 18 -3.70 -8.05 -10.72
N GLN A 19 -3.93 -6.95 -11.45
CA GLN A 19 -3.13 -5.74 -11.32
C GLN A 19 -3.31 -5.08 -9.95
N SER A 20 -4.54 -5.05 -9.43
CA SER A 20 -4.87 -4.56 -8.08
C SER A 20 -4.10 -5.34 -7.01
N ILE A 21 -4.09 -6.67 -7.11
CA ILE A 21 -3.33 -7.54 -6.20
C ILE A 21 -1.84 -7.27 -6.33
N TYR A 22 -1.28 -7.27 -7.54
CA TYR A 22 0.14 -7.05 -7.77
C TYR A 22 0.60 -5.69 -7.22
N ARG A 23 -0.15 -4.62 -7.49
CA ARG A 23 0.15 -3.28 -6.97
C ARG A 23 -0.04 -3.18 -5.47
N THR A 24 -1.01 -3.90 -4.90
CA THR A 24 -1.14 -4.02 -3.45
C THR A 24 0.13 -4.63 -2.83
N PHE A 25 0.69 -5.68 -3.44
CA PHE A 25 1.94 -6.27 -2.95
C PHE A 25 3.13 -5.34 -3.09
N LEU A 26 3.29 -4.65 -4.24
CA LEU A 26 4.34 -3.65 -4.42
C LEU A 26 4.24 -2.52 -3.41
N LEU A 27 3.03 -2.00 -3.20
CA LEU A 27 2.78 -0.94 -2.23
C LEU A 27 3.10 -1.39 -0.81
N ARG A 28 2.70 -2.61 -0.43
CA ARG A 28 3.06 -3.20 0.86
C ARG A 28 4.56 -3.31 1.02
N HIS A 29 5.27 -3.73 -0.02
CA HIS A 29 6.71 -3.87 0.00
C HIS A 29 7.41 -2.51 0.20
N PHE A 30 6.98 -1.50 -0.55
CA PHE A 30 7.50 -0.13 -0.45
C PHE A 30 7.28 0.47 0.94
N LEU A 31 6.07 0.30 1.49
CA LEU A 31 5.74 0.85 2.81
C LEU A 31 6.26 0.00 3.97
N PHE A 32 6.71 -1.24 3.77
CA PHE A 32 7.13 -2.09 4.88
C PHE A 32 8.48 -1.63 5.44
N GLN A 33 8.47 -1.14 6.68
CA GLN A 33 9.68 -0.70 7.37
C GLN A 33 10.48 -1.93 7.84
N ARG A 34 11.65 -2.14 7.23
CA ARG A 34 12.48 -3.35 7.40
C ARG A 34 13.53 -3.27 8.50
N GLU A 35 13.54 -2.25 9.36
CA GLU A 35 14.59 -2.09 10.37
C GLU A 35 14.71 -3.33 11.27
N ARG A 36 15.77 -4.10 11.02
CA ARG A 36 16.24 -5.21 11.85
C ARG A 36 17.13 -4.60 12.92
N VAL A 37 16.74 -4.71 14.18
CA VAL A 37 17.70 -4.47 15.26
C VAL A 37 18.47 -5.78 15.44
N GLN A 38 19.75 -5.78 15.08
CA GLN A 38 20.67 -6.80 15.56
C GLN A 38 20.93 -6.48 17.04
N LYS A 39 20.31 -7.22 17.95
CA LYS A 39 20.76 -7.22 19.35
C LYS A 39 21.87 -8.25 19.46
N VAL A 40 23.10 -7.79 19.63
CA VAL A 40 24.22 -8.65 20.03
C VAL A 40 24.10 -8.85 21.54
N SER A 41 23.70 -10.03 21.98
CA SER A 41 23.72 -10.38 23.40
C SER A 41 25.13 -10.85 23.79
N ASN A 42 25.82 -10.10 24.67
CA ASN A 42 27.20 -10.37 25.08
C ASN A 42 27.42 -11.62 25.97
N PHE A 43 26.45 -12.54 26.06
CA PHE A 43 26.57 -13.71 26.95
C PHE A 43 26.52 -15.07 26.24
N GLU A 44 25.93 -15.16 25.06
CA GLU A 44 26.01 -16.35 24.21
C GLU A 44 25.84 -15.85 22.77
N HIS A 45 26.60 -16.39 21.82
CA HIS A 45 26.62 -16.00 20.40
C HIS A 45 25.29 -16.31 19.66
N GLN A 46 24.15 -15.96 20.22
CA GLN A 46 22.82 -16.12 19.63
C GLN A 46 22.39 -14.79 19.00
N THR A 47 22.35 -14.74 17.67
CA THR A 47 21.86 -13.57 16.93
C THR A 47 20.33 -13.54 16.92
N VAL A 48 19.72 -12.96 17.96
CA VAL A 48 18.27 -12.76 17.99
C VAL A 48 17.90 -11.56 17.11
N THR A 49 17.38 -11.82 15.92
CA THR A 49 16.84 -10.77 15.04
C THR A 49 15.53 -10.25 15.64
N THR A 50 15.58 -9.12 16.35
CA THR A 50 14.39 -8.50 16.91
C THR A 50 13.95 -7.36 15.98
N ILE A 51 12.71 -7.41 15.50
CA ILE A 51 12.12 -6.30 14.75
C ILE A 51 11.91 -5.13 15.72
N ASN A 52 12.34 -3.92 15.36
CA ASN A 52 12.16 -2.74 16.21
C ASN A 52 10.66 -2.55 16.53
N PRO A 53 10.23 -2.57 17.81
CA PRO A 53 8.82 -2.42 18.16
C PRO A 53 8.23 -1.09 17.69
N ILE A 54 9.07 -0.07 17.44
CA ILE A 54 8.68 1.27 16.95
C ILE A 54 7.89 1.19 15.64
N HIS A 55 8.19 0.22 14.76
CA HIS A 55 7.55 0.09 13.45
C HIS A 55 6.36 -0.89 13.44
N ASN A 56 6.10 -1.59 14.55
CA ASN A 56 5.08 -2.65 14.56
C ASN A 56 3.68 -2.13 14.25
N GLY A 57 3.31 -0.97 14.79
CA GLY A 57 2.01 -0.34 14.54
C GLY A 57 1.82 0.05 13.07
N PHE A 58 2.84 0.67 12.49
CA PHE A 58 2.87 1.03 11.07
C PHE A 58 2.84 -0.20 10.16
N ASN A 59 3.73 -1.17 10.36
CA ASN A 59 3.79 -2.38 9.54
C ASN A 59 2.49 -3.20 9.62
N ARG A 60 1.82 -3.22 10.78
CA ARG A 60 0.49 -3.85 10.93
C ARG A 60 -0.58 -3.12 10.11
N ALA A 61 -0.48 -1.80 9.99
CA ALA A 61 -1.37 -1.01 9.16
C ALA A 61 -1.09 -1.21 7.66
N VAL A 62 0.18 -1.25 7.26
CA VAL A 62 0.64 -1.54 5.89
C VAL A 62 0.11 -2.88 5.39
N ARG A 63 0.14 -3.94 6.21
CA ARG A 63 -0.44 -5.25 5.84
C ARG A 63 -1.91 -5.20 5.44
N LYS A 64 -2.65 -4.17 5.87
CA LYS A 64 -4.07 -3.96 5.58
C LYS A 64 -4.29 -2.98 4.42
N CYS A 65 -3.25 -2.45 3.79
CA CYS A 65 -3.43 -1.59 2.62
C CYS A 65 -3.89 -2.41 1.41
N ILE A 66 -4.65 -1.75 0.53
CA ILE A 66 -5.25 -2.34 -0.67
C ILE A 66 -5.18 -1.28 -1.78
N VAL A 67 -4.84 -1.71 -2.98
CA VAL A 67 -5.00 -0.96 -4.23
C VAL A 67 -6.13 -1.61 -5.00
N ASP A 68 -7.18 -0.87 -5.32
CA ASP A 68 -8.31 -1.29 -6.15
C ASP A 68 -8.24 -0.50 -7.46
N ILE A 69 -7.99 -1.20 -8.57
CA ILE A 69 -7.91 -0.65 -9.92
C ILE A 69 -9.20 -1.04 -10.62
N ARG A 70 -9.94 -0.03 -11.05
CA ARG A 70 -11.13 -0.15 -11.89
C ARG A 70 -10.83 0.47 -13.25
N LYS A 71 -11.77 0.32 -14.17
CA LYS A 71 -11.62 0.74 -15.57
C LYS A 71 -11.41 2.26 -15.72
N ASP A 72 -12.00 3.02 -14.83
CA ASP A 72 -12.08 4.48 -14.82
C ASP A 72 -11.41 5.14 -13.60
N ALA A 73 -11.23 4.38 -12.52
CA ALA A 73 -10.70 4.90 -11.28
C ALA A 73 -9.72 3.95 -10.58
N ILE A 74 -8.80 4.52 -9.82
CA ILE A 74 -7.89 3.79 -8.94
C ILE A 74 -8.11 4.29 -7.52
N THR A 75 -8.35 3.38 -6.61
CA THR A 75 -8.54 3.68 -5.19
C THR A 75 -7.48 2.97 -4.38
N VAL A 76 -6.68 3.74 -3.64
CA VAL A 76 -5.68 3.22 -2.72
C VAL A 76 -6.17 3.43 -1.30
N PHE A 77 -6.32 2.34 -0.58
CA PHE A 77 -6.73 2.30 0.82
C PHE A 77 -5.51 2.06 1.71
N LEU A 78 -5.30 2.95 2.68
CA LEU A 78 -4.35 2.77 3.76
C LEU A 78 -5.05 2.79 5.10
N LYS A 79 -4.73 1.80 5.93
CA LYS A 79 -5.09 1.83 7.35
C LYS A 79 -4.23 2.88 8.05
N VAL A 80 -4.85 3.76 8.83
CA VAL A 80 -4.10 4.66 9.71
C VAL A 80 -3.70 3.90 10.99
N PRO A 81 -2.40 3.89 11.37
CA PRO A 81 -1.94 3.32 12.64
C PRO A 81 -2.62 3.99 13.84
N ARG A 82 -2.77 3.25 14.93
CA ARG A 82 -3.43 3.78 16.15
C ARG A 82 -2.45 4.48 17.08
N ASP A 83 -1.19 4.05 17.06
CA ASP A 83 -0.09 4.58 17.84
C ASP A 83 0.50 5.86 17.21
N GLN A 84 1.05 6.74 18.04
CA GLN A 84 1.61 8.03 17.60
C GLN A 84 2.81 7.86 16.68
N GLN A 85 3.67 6.85 16.95
CA GLN A 85 4.87 6.58 16.16
C GLN A 85 4.50 6.17 14.72
N GLY A 86 3.58 5.22 14.56
CA GLY A 86 3.09 4.83 13.25
C GLY A 86 2.37 5.96 12.51
N GLN A 87 1.64 6.83 13.22
CA GLN A 87 1.05 8.02 12.58
C GLN A 87 2.10 9.02 12.09
N LYS A 88 3.21 9.20 12.83
CA LYS A 88 4.34 10.03 12.40
C LYS A 88 4.98 9.45 11.13
N ILE A 89 5.30 8.16 11.13
CA ILE A 89 5.86 7.46 9.96
C ILE A 89 4.93 7.59 8.76
N LEU A 90 3.61 7.40 8.94
CA LEU A 90 2.63 7.56 7.86
C LEU A 90 2.60 8.98 7.30
N LYS A 91 2.74 10.01 8.15
CA LYS A 91 2.78 11.40 7.72
C LYS A 91 4.04 11.69 6.90
N ASP A 92 5.18 11.19 7.37
CA ASP A 92 6.49 11.42 6.74
C ASP A 92 6.57 10.68 5.38
N THR A 93 6.06 9.45 5.31
CA THR A 93 6.02 8.63 4.08
C THR A 93 4.86 8.97 3.15
N GLY A 94 3.84 9.70 3.62
CA GLY A 94 2.61 9.95 2.87
C GLY A 94 2.80 10.79 1.61
N VAL A 95 3.76 11.71 1.60
CA VAL A 95 4.11 12.52 0.41
C VAL A 95 4.76 11.64 -0.64
N GLN A 96 5.80 10.89 -0.26
CA GLN A 96 6.50 9.95 -1.15
C GLN A 96 5.57 8.88 -1.72
N LEU A 97 4.65 8.39 -0.89
CA LEU A 97 3.61 7.45 -1.30
C LEU A 97 2.75 8.02 -2.42
N LYS A 98 2.31 9.27 -2.31
CA LYS A 98 1.48 9.91 -3.34
C LYS A 98 2.26 10.02 -4.64
N GLU A 99 3.53 10.42 -4.57
CA GLU A 99 4.41 10.53 -5.73
C GLU A 99 4.62 9.18 -6.41
N GLU A 100 4.93 8.13 -5.65
CA GLU A 100 5.05 6.76 -6.14
C GLU A 100 3.78 6.28 -6.85
N ILE A 101 2.61 6.53 -6.25
CA ILE A 101 1.32 6.19 -6.85
C ILE A 101 1.14 6.95 -8.19
N VAL A 102 1.45 8.25 -8.24
CA VAL A 102 1.33 9.04 -9.47
C VAL A 102 2.28 8.55 -10.56
N ILE A 103 3.54 8.26 -10.21
CA ILE A 103 4.56 7.76 -11.15
C ILE A 103 4.16 6.41 -11.72
N GLN A 104 3.63 5.51 -10.88
CA GLN A 104 3.20 4.18 -11.30
C GLN A 104 1.89 4.20 -12.13
N HIS A 105 1.18 5.34 -12.17
CA HIS A 105 -0.14 5.49 -12.76
C HIS A 105 -0.28 6.82 -13.51
N THR A 106 0.62 7.08 -14.47
CA THR A 106 0.67 8.32 -15.27
C THR A 106 -0.64 8.68 -15.97
N ASP A 107 -1.45 7.68 -16.30
CA ASP A 107 -2.72 7.81 -17.01
C ASP A 107 -3.90 8.20 -16.09
N TYR A 108 -3.62 8.51 -14.82
CA TYR A 108 -4.62 8.89 -13.83
C TYR A 108 -4.27 10.24 -13.18
N TYR A 109 -5.29 11.04 -12.87
CA TYR A 109 -5.21 12.22 -12.02
C TYR A 109 -5.58 11.86 -10.58
N PHE A 110 -4.63 12.02 -9.66
CA PHE A 110 -4.87 11.75 -8.24
C PHE A 110 -5.33 13.00 -7.49
N SER A 111 -6.45 12.85 -6.78
CA SER A 111 -6.95 13.84 -5.83
C SER A 111 -6.07 13.94 -4.57
N SER A 112 -6.30 14.97 -3.76
CA SER A 112 -5.72 15.05 -2.41
C SER A 112 -6.21 13.88 -1.54
N PRO A 113 -5.35 13.31 -0.69
CA PRO A 113 -5.74 12.18 0.15
C PRO A 113 -6.87 12.55 1.11
N VAL A 114 -7.88 11.69 1.18
CA VAL A 114 -9.05 11.86 2.03
C VAL A 114 -8.95 10.97 3.25
N ARG A 115 -8.99 11.55 4.46
CA ARG A 115 -8.98 10.80 5.71
C ARG A 115 -10.40 10.62 6.23
N VAL A 116 -10.85 9.38 6.32
CA VAL A 116 -12.15 9.02 6.92
C VAL A 116 -11.88 8.16 8.15
N ARG A 117 -12.06 8.74 9.34
CA ARG A 117 -11.75 8.10 10.63
C ARG A 117 -10.28 7.64 10.69
N ASN A 118 -10.06 6.33 10.64
CA ASN A 118 -8.77 5.67 10.73
C ASN A 118 -8.35 5.00 9.41
N GLN A 119 -8.81 5.60 8.31
CA GLN A 119 -8.59 5.19 6.94
C GLN A 119 -8.13 6.40 6.13
N LEU A 120 -7.16 6.18 5.27
CA LEU A 120 -6.63 7.18 4.35
C LEU A 120 -6.85 6.66 2.93
N TRP A 121 -7.45 7.49 2.10
CA TRP A 121 -7.87 7.13 0.75
C TRP A 121 -7.17 8.03 -0.27
N PHE A 122 -6.59 7.43 -1.31
CA PHE A 122 -6.13 8.15 -2.49
C PHE A 122 -6.99 7.70 -3.66
N ILE A 123 -7.63 8.66 -4.34
CA ILE A 123 -8.52 8.36 -5.45
C ILE A 123 -7.95 9.03 -6.70
N GLY A 124 -7.64 8.19 -7.69
CA GLY A 124 -7.22 8.57 -9.02
C GLY A 124 -8.37 8.36 -10.02
N GLN A 125 -8.58 9.32 -10.91
CA GLN A 125 -9.52 9.22 -12.03
C GLN A 125 -8.73 9.16 -13.33
N LYS A 126 -9.15 8.33 -14.28
CA LYS A 126 -8.47 8.22 -15.58
C LYS A 126 -8.53 9.57 -16.31
N ARG A 127 -7.44 9.92 -16.97
CA ARG A 127 -7.38 11.14 -17.81
C ARG A 127 -8.30 11.04 -19.03
#